data_AF-A0A0F2LC84-F1
#
_entry.id   AF-A0A0F2LC84-F1
#
_cell.length_a   1.000
_cell.length_b   1.000
_cell.length_c   1.000
_cell.angle_alpha   90.00
_cell.angle_beta   90.00
_cell.angle_gamma   90.00
#
_symmetry.space_group_name_H-M   'P 1'
#
loop_
_entity.id
_entity.type
_entity.pdbx_description
1 polymer ?
#
loop_
_entity_poly.entity_id
_entity_poly.type
_entity_poly.pdbx_seq_one_letter_code
_entity_poly.pdbx_strand_id
1 'polypeptide(L)'
;MRYLTLGLLDGIITSVSLTSSLLLRSEALGIRDAVSIALVVAAVNALTVFLAEYSHQRSSLRDLEYKLALRSTGKIMRSLVHRRALAGSARSAAYNFAASLAGASFILLPSAISTRLGLIALIAAVAASSAALARSPEEFGEWLLMIGVSAAVGFLVGQIFPIAG
;
A
#
# COMPACT_ATOMS: atom_id res chain seq x y z
N MET A 1 13.36 1.22 0.45
CA MET A 1 12.75 0.89 1.75
C MET A 1 11.40 1.58 1.94
N ARG A 2 11.30 2.91 1.92
CA ARG A 2 10.03 3.64 2.16
C ARG A 2 8.80 3.13 1.39
N TYR A 3 8.89 2.92 0.08
CA TYR A 3 7.74 2.46 -0.72
C TYR A 3 7.36 0.99 -0.47
N LEU A 4 8.30 0.18 0.05
CA LEU A 4 8.04 -1.21 0.44
C LEU A 4 7.25 -1.24 1.74
N THR A 5 7.68 -0.50 2.76
CA THR A 5 6.96 -0.43 4.04
C THR A 5 5.59 0.21 3.88
N LEU A 6 5.49 1.31 3.13
CA LEU A 6 4.19 1.92 2.82
C LEU A 6 3.29 0.96 2.05
N GLY A 7 3.81 0.28 1.02
CA GLY A 7 3.01 -0.68 0.25
C GLY A 7 2.49 -1.81 1.11
N LEU A 8 3.35 -2.40 1.94
CA LEU A 8 2.98 -3.50 2.83
C LEU A 8 1.88 -3.11 3.82
N LEU A 9 2.05 -1.98 4.52
CA LEU A 9 1.06 -1.48 5.48
C LEU A 9 -0.27 -1.12 4.80
N ASP A 10 -0.20 -0.46 3.65
CA ASP A 10 -1.40 -0.03 2.91
C ASP A 10 -2.16 -1.24 2.33
N GLY A 11 -1.43 -2.25 1.86
CA GLY A 11 -2.01 -3.52 1.43
C GLY A 11 -2.71 -4.28 2.57
N ILE A 12 -2.09 -4.31 3.75
CA ILE A 12 -2.68 -4.88 4.98
C ILE A 12 -3.98 -4.14 5.34
N ILE A 13 -3.90 -2.82 5.51
CA ILE A 13 -5.02 -2.01 6.00
C ILE A 13 -6.20 -2.02 5.00
N THR A 14 -5.90 -1.86 3.70
CA THR A 14 -6.93 -1.82 2.67
C THR A 14 -7.60 -3.17 2.51
N SER A 15 -6.85 -4.28 2.48
CA SER A 15 -7.45 -5.61 2.35
C SER A 15 -8.34 -5.96 3.56
N VAL A 16 -7.93 -5.59 4.77
CA VAL A 16 -8.72 -5.75 6.00
C VAL A 16 -10.01 -4.95 5.93
N SER A 17 -9.94 -3.70 5.49
CA SER A 17 -11.12 -2.87 5.31
C SER A 17 -12.11 -3.53 4.36
N LEU A 18 -11.65 -3.97 3.18
CA LEU A 18 -12.51 -4.55 2.15
C LEU A 18 -13.12 -5.91 2.55
N THR A 19 -12.47 -6.68 3.41
CA THR A 19 -12.87 -8.06 3.75
C THR A 19 -13.35 -8.24 5.19
N SER A 20 -13.37 -7.19 5.99
CA SER A 20 -13.81 -7.23 7.38
C SER A 20 -15.21 -7.82 7.55
N SER A 21 -16.17 -7.48 6.68
CA SER A 21 -17.55 -8.01 6.75
C SER A 21 -17.58 -9.53 6.56
N LEU A 22 -16.77 -10.05 5.64
CA LEU A 22 -16.60 -11.48 5.36
C LEU A 22 -15.86 -12.19 6.51
N LEU A 23 -14.91 -11.49 7.15
CA LEU A 23 -14.19 -11.97 8.33
C LEU A 23 -15.08 -12.13 9.58
N LEU A 24 -16.30 -11.61 9.61
CA LEU A 24 -17.22 -11.78 10.74
C LEU A 24 -18.43 -12.67 10.40
N ARG A 25 -18.88 -12.65 9.14
CA ARG A 25 -20.07 -13.41 8.71
C ARG A 25 -19.82 -14.90 8.45
N SER A 26 -18.57 -15.37 8.61
CA SER A 26 -18.16 -16.77 8.38
C SER A 26 -18.38 -17.27 6.95
N GLU A 27 -18.59 -16.37 5.99
CA GLU A 27 -18.59 -16.73 4.58
C GLU A 27 -17.15 -16.88 4.11
N ALA A 28 -16.80 -18.10 3.70
CA ALA A 28 -15.47 -18.41 3.22
C ALA A 28 -15.22 -17.67 1.91
N LEU A 29 -14.19 -16.82 1.91
CA LEU A 29 -13.77 -16.08 0.74
C LEU A 29 -13.12 -17.06 -0.24
N GLY A 30 -13.62 -17.15 -1.47
CA GLY A 30 -13.01 -18.01 -2.48
C GLY A 30 -11.56 -17.60 -2.74
N ILE A 31 -10.65 -18.56 -2.94
CA ILE A 31 -9.23 -18.26 -3.25
C ILE A 31 -9.11 -17.32 -4.46
N ARG A 32 -9.98 -17.48 -5.46
CA ARG A 32 -10.04 -16.60 -6.63
C ARG A 32 -10.36 -15.16 -6.24
N ASP A 33 -11.32 -14.97 -5.34
CA ASP A 33 -11.74 -13.64 -4.88
C ASP A 33 -10.64 -13.01 -4.02
N ALA A 34 -9.99 -13.80 -3.16
CA ALA A 34 -8.87 -13.36 -2.34
C ALA A 34 -7.71 -12.84 -3.21
N VAL A 35 -7.33 -13.57 -4.25
CA VAL A 35 -6.28 -13.16 -5.19
C VAL A 35 -6.71 -11.95 -6.02
N SER A 36 -7.96 -11.91 -6.46
CA SER A 36 -8.51 -10.77 -7.21
C SER A 36 -8.48 -9.49 -6.39
N ILE A 37 -8.97 -9.54 -5.15
CA ILE A 37 -8.95 -8.40 -4.22
C ILE A 37 -7.51 -7.97 -3.95
N ALA A 38 -6.59 -8.92 -3.67
CA ALA A 38 -5.19 -8.60 -3.43
C ALA A 38 -4.54 -7.87 -4.62
N LEU A 39 -4.82 -8.31 -5.85
CA LEU A 39 -4.34 -7.68 -7.08
C LEU A 39 -4.93 -6.27 -7.27
N VAL A 40 -6.23 -6.11 -7.02
CA VAL A 40 -6.91 -4.81 -7.12
C VAL A 40 -6.31 -3.82 -6.11
N VAL A 41 -6.15 -4.22 -4.85
CA VAL A 41 -5.53 -3.40 -3.80
C VAL A 41 -4.11 -3.01 -4.20
N ALA A 42 -3.29 -3.98 -4.62
CA ALA A 42 -1.92 -3.70 -5.03
C ALA A 42 -1.84 -2.74 -6.23
N ALA A 43 -2.72 -2.91 -7.23
CA ALA A 43 -2.76 -2.06 -8.41
C ALA A 43 -3.17 -0.62 -8.08
N VAL A 44 -4.20 -0.44 -7.25
CA VAL A 44 -4.67 0.89 -6.82
C VAL A 44 -3.60 1.61 -6.01
N ASN A 45 -2.96 0.92 -5.06
CA ASN A 45 -1.91 1.51 -4.22
C ASN A 45 -0.68 1.89 -5.07
N ALA A 46 -0.27 1.01 -5.99
CA ALA A 46 0.83 1.27 -6.90
C ALA A 46 0.56 2.46 -7.84
N LEU A 47 -0.67 2.57 -8.38
CA LEU A 47 -1.06 3.69 -9.21
C LEU A 47 -1.07 5.00 -8.43
N THR A 48 -1.55 4.97 -7.18
CA THR A 48 -1.53 6.13 -6.28
C THR A 48 -0.11 6.62 -6.03
N VAL A 49 0.81 5.69 -5.72
CA VAL A 49 2.23 6.01 -5.54
C VAL A 49 2.87 6.50 -6.83
N PHE A 50 2.56 5.89 -7.97
CA PHE A 50 3.04 6.32 -9.28
C PHE A 50 2.66 7.77 -9.55
N LEU A 51 1.37 8.11 -9.38
CA LEU A 51 0.86 9.44 -9.64
C LEU A 51 1.42 10.47 -8.66
N ALA A 52 1.53 10.13 -7.38
CA ALA A 52 2.12 11.01 -6.37
C ALA A 52 3.58 11.33 -6.69
N GLU A 53 4.39 10.31 -6.99
CA GLU A 53 5.82 10.48 -7.28
C GLU A 53 6.04 11.20 -8.61
N TYR A 54 5.28 10.83 -9.64
CA TYR A 54 5.36 11.49 -10.94
C TYR A 54 4.93 12.96 -10.86
N SER A 55 3.87 13.28 -10.10
CA SER A 55 3.43 14.66 -9.86
C SER A 55 4.52 15.47 -9.16
N HIS A 56 5.12 14.92 -8.10
CA HIS A 56 6.19 15.57 -7.34
C HIS A 56 7.45 15.83 -8.19
N GLN A 57 7.83 14.85 -9.01
CA GLN A 57 8.95 15.01 -9.93
C GLN A 57 8.60 16.02 -11.03
N ARG A 58 7.37 15.99 -11.57
CA ARG A 58 6.92 16.91 -12.60
C ARG A 58 6.88 18.37 -12.12
N SER A 59 6.46 18.63 -10.88
CA SER A 59 6.47 19.98 -10.30
C SER A 59 7.91 20.48 -10.15
N SER A 60 8.79 19.65 -9.60
CA SER A 60 10.23 19.97 -9.45
C SER A 60 10.91 20.28 -10.80
N LEU A 61 10.50 19.57 -11.86
CA LEU A 61 10.99 19.83 -13.21
C LEU A 61 10.46 21.12 -13.82
N ARG A 62 9.23 21.56 -13.51
CA ARG A 62 8.73 22.87 -13.94
C ARG A 62 9.53 24.00 -13.31
N ASP A 63 9.91 23.87 -12.04
CA ASP A 63 10.71 24.87 -11.33
C ASP A 63 12.15 24.94 -11.89
N LEU A 64 12.72 23.80 -12.24
CA LEU A 64 14.04 23.73 -12.90
C LEU A 64 13.97 24.25 -14.34
N GLU A 65 12.92 23.93 -15.10
CA GLU A 65 12.67 24.47 -16.44
C GLU A 65 12.56 26.00 -16.39
N TYR A 66 11.85 26.57 -15.40
CA TYR A 66 11.78 28.01 -15.21
C TYR A 66 13.16 28.63 -14.98
N LYS A 67 13.99 28.03 -14.12
CA LYS A 67 15.37 28.50 -13.84
C LYS A 67 16.32 28.32 -15.03
N LEU A 68 16.13 27.29 -15.85
CA LEU A 68 16.98 26.98 -17.02
C LEU A 68 16.55 27.69 -18.30
N ALA A 69 15.28 28.06 -18.45
CA ALA A 69 14.80 28.87 -19.57
C ALA A 69 15.50 30.24 -19.61
N LEU A 70 15.94 30.76 -18.44
CA LEU A 70 16.83 31.91 -18.36
C LEU A 70 18.25 31.67 -18.93
N ARG A 71 18.68 30.42 -19.18
CA ARG A 71 20.06 30.04 -19.55
C ARG A 71 20.21 29.27 -20.89
N SER A 72 19.19 29.24 -21.74
CA SER A 72 19.27 28.82 -23.16
C SER A 72 19.80 27.41 -23.50
N THR A 73 19.29 26.34 -22.88
CA THR A 73 19.57 24.95 -23.34
C THR A 73 18.35 24.03 -23.12
N GLY A 74 17.22 24.32 -23.79
CA GLY A 74 15.89 23.91 -23.30
C GLY A 74 15.22 22.64 -23.85
N LYS A 75 15.66 22.03 -24.97
CA LYS A 75 14.86 20.96 -25.63
C LYS A 75 15.35 19.52 -25.42
N ILE A 76 16.66 19.25 -25.52
CA ILE A 76 17.19 17.87 -25.42
C ILE A 76 17.24 17.38 -23.97
N MET A 77 17.55 18.28 -23.03
CA MET A 77 17.58 17.96 -21.60
C MET A 77 16.18 17.64 -21.04
N ARG A 78 15.14 18.19 -21.68
CA ARG A 78 13.73 18.03 -21.29
C ARG A 78 13.24 16.58 -21.45
N SER A 79 13.58 15.92 -22.54
CA SER A 79 13.09 14.56 -22.84
C SER A 79 13.78 13.48 -21.99
N LEU A 80 15.08 13.61 -21.75
CA LEU A 80 15.87 12.66 -20.96
C LEU A 80 15.50 12.72 -19.47
N VAL A 81 15.28 13.92 -18.94
CA VAL A 81 14.88 14.10 -17.55
C VAL A 81 13.45 13.62 -17.32
N HIS A 82 12.55 13.83 -18.28
CA HIS A 82 11.18 13.32 -18.22
C HIS A 82 11.12 11.78 -18.22
N ARG A 83 11.91 11.13 -19.08
CA ARG A 83 12.02 9.65 -19.10
C ARG A 83 12.59 9.09 -17.80
N ARG A 84 13.61 9.75 -17.24
CA ARG A 84 14.19 9.32 -15.95
C ARG A 84 13.20 9.49 -14.80
N ALA A 85 12.41 10.56 -14.79
CA ALA A 85 11.35 10.78 -13.81
C ALA A 85 10.25 9.71 -13.91
N LEU A 86 9.76 9.43 -15.13
CA LEU A 86 8.80 8.35 -15.38
C LEU A 86 9.33 6.99 -14.91
N ALA A 87 10.57 6.65 -15.26
CA ALA A 87 11.18 5.39 -14.86
C ALA A 87 11.37 5.28 -13.34
N GLY A 88 11.77 6.37 -12.68
CA GLY A 88 11.90 6.43 -11.22
C GLY A 88 10.56 6.26 -10.49
N SER A 89 9.51 6.92 -11.01
CA SER A 89 8.14 6.80 -10.49
C SER A 89 7.58 5.39 -10.71
N ALA A 90 7.79 4.81 -11.91
CA ALA A 90 7.37 3.45 -12.23
C ALA A 90 8.07 2.41 -11.35
N ARG A 91 9.37 2.58 -11.08
CA ARG A 91 10.12 1.69 -10.18
C ARG A 91 9.59 1.76 -8.75
N SER A 92 9.27 2.95 -8.26
CA SER A 92 8.70 3.14 -6.92
C SER A 92 7.31 2.51 -6.80
N ALA A 93 6.49 2.67 -7.83
CA ALA A 93 5.19 2.02 -7.96
C ALA A 93 5.30 0.49 -8.02
N ALA A 94 6.28 -0.07 -8.73
CA ALA A 94 6.50 -1.51 -8.80
C ALA A 94 6.90 -2.11 -7.44
N TYR A 95 7.76 -1.43 -6.68
CA TYR A 95 8.08 -1.85 -5.32
C TYR A 95 6.87 -1.77 -4.39
N ASN A 96 6.08 -0.70 -4.51
CA ASN A 96 4.84 -0.55 -3.74
C ASN A 96 3.83 -1.65 -4.11
N PHE A 97 3.65 -1.95 -5.39
CA PHE A 97 2.80 -3.03 -5.90
C PHE A 97 3.17 -4.36 -5.26
N ALA A 98 4.44 -4.76 -5.35
CA ALA A 98 4.90 -6.05 -4.83
C ALA A 98 4.70 -6.15 -3.31
N ALA A 99 5.02 -5.08 -2.58
CA ALA A 99 4.84 -5.05 -1.13
C ALA A 99 3.36 -5.04 -0.71
N SER A 100 2.52 -4.28 -1.42
CA SER A 100 1.08 -4.22 -1.17
C SER A 100 0.39 -5.52 -1.52
N LEU A 101 0.80 -6.20 -2.59
CA LEU A 101 0.32 -7.52 -2.94
C LEU A 101 0.68 -8.54 -1.85
N ALA A 102 1.92 -8.49 -1.36
CA ALA A 102 2.37 -9.35 -0.27
C ALA A 102 1.57 -9.10 1.02
N GLY A 103 1.41 -7.83 1.41
CA GLY A 103 0.64 -7.43 2.59
C GLY A 103 -0.82 -7.87 2.52
N ALA A 104 -1.49 -7.65 1.38
CA ALA A 104 -2.87 -8.08 1.18
C ALA A 104 -3.00 -9.62 1.16
N SER A 105 -2.11 -10.31 0.43
CA SER A 105 -2.14 -11.77 0.32
C SER A 105 -1.88 -12.47 1.66
N PHE A 106 -1.05 -11.87 2.52
CA PHE A 106 -0.76 -12.40 3.85
C PHE A 106 -2.01 -12.54 4.72
N ILE A 107 -3.04 -11.73 4.48
CA ILE A 107 -4.30 -11.75 5.23
C ILE A 107 -5.36 -12.53 4.47
N LEU A 108 -5.49 -12.26 3.18
CA LEU A 108 -6.57 -12.79 2.35
C LEU A 108 -6.43 -14.29 2.08
N LEU A 109 -5.20 -14.80 1.87
CA LEU A 109 -5.01 -16.24 1.62
C LEU A 109 -5.34 -17.11 2.83
N PRO A 110 -4.89 -16.78 4.07
CA PRO A 110 -5.35 -17.51 5.26
C PRO A 110 -6.86 -17.39 5.48
N SER A 111 -7.44 -16.21 5.21
CA SER A 111 -8.88 -15.99 5.32
C SER A 111 -9.71 -16.86 4.37
N ALA A 112 -9.15 -17.24 3.22
CA ALA A 112 -9.83 -18.11 2.27
C ALA A 112 -9.95 -19.57 2.76
N ILE A 113 -9.06 -19.99 3.68
CA ILE A 113 -9.11 -21.33 4.30
C ILE A 113 -10.05 -21.30 5.51
N SER A 114 -9.90 -20.30 6.37
CA SER A 114 -10.76 -20.10 7.53
C SER A 114 -10.74 -18.65 7.97
N THR A 115 -11.92 -18.13 8.27
CA THR A 115 -12.11 -16.81 8.87
C THR A 115 -11.23 -16.58 10.11
N ARG A 116 -11.04 -17.59 10.96
CA ARG A 116 -10.18 -17.49 12.16
C ARG A 116 -8.70 -17.31 11.78
N LEU A 117 -8.24 -17.98 10.73
CA LEU A 117 -6.86 -17.83 10.24
C LEU A 117 -6.63 -16.44 9.65
N GLY A 118 -7.64 -15.84 9.00
CA GLY A 118 -7.59 -14.45 8.56
C GLY A 118 -7.39 -13.45 9.71
N LEU A 119 -8.11 -13.64 10.82
CA LEU A 119 -7.95 -12.81 12.03
C LEU A 119 -6.57 -13.00 12.69
N ILE A 120 -6.09 -14.24 12.78
CA ILE A 120 -4.75 -14.53 13.30
C ILE A 120 -3.68 -13.88 12.41
N ALA A 121 -3.83 -13.99 11.09
CA ALA A 121 -2.94 -13.37 10.12
C ALA A 121 -2.94 -11.84 10.25
N LEU A 122 -4.09 -11.21 10.50
CA LEU A 122 -4.15 -9.78 10.78
C LEU A 122 -3.34 -9.40 12.04
N ILE A 123 -3.57 -10.08 13.16
CA ILE A 123 -2.85 -9.80 14.41
C ILE A 123 -1.34 -10.02 14.21
N ALA A 124 -0.96 -11.11 13.53
CA ALA A 124 0.43 -11.41 13.21
C ALA A 124 1.05 -10.34 12.29
N ALA A 125 0.30 -9.83 11.31
CA ALA A 125 0.77 -8.79 10.40
C ALA A 125 1.02 -7.47 11.13
N VAL A 126 0.11 -7.08 12.04
CA VAL A 126 0.26 -5.87 12.87
C VAL A 126 1.48 -6.01 13.78
N ALA A 127 1.62 -7.13 14.49
CA ALA A 127 2.74 -7.37 15.38
C ALA A 127 4.09 -7.44 14.62
N ALA A 128 4.14 -8.19 13.52
CA ALA A 128 5.35 -8.35 12.72
C ALA A 128 5.78 -7.02 12.07
N SER A 129 4.84 -6.23 11.54
CA SER A 129 5.15 -4.93 10.95
C SER A 129 5.65 -3.94 12.00
N SER A 130 5.05 -3.96 13.19
CA SER A 130 5.48 -3.11 14.31
C SER A 130 6.89 -3.50 14.77
N ALA A 131 7.17 -4.79 14.90
CA ALA A 131 8.50 -5.31 15.26
C ALA A 131 9.56 -4.98 14.21
N ALA A 132 9.19 -5.04 12.92
CA ALA A 132 10.11 -4.73 11.82
C ALA A 132 10.46 -3.23 11.73
N LEU A 133 9.59 -2.34 12.21
CA LEU A 133 9.79 -0.89 12.17
C LEU A 133 10.46 -0.35 13.45
N ALA A 134 10.21 -0.99 14.58
CA ALA A 134 10.72 -0.57 15.87
C ALA A 134 12.24 -0.74 15.99
N ARG A 135 12.92 0.28 16.52
CA ARG A 135 14.34 0.19 16.92
C ARG A 135 14.51 0.04 18.43
N SER A 136 13.45 0.30 19.20
CA SER A 136 13.40 0.17 20.65
C SER A 136 12.06 -0.43 21.11
N PRO A 137 11.96 -0.92 22.37
CA PRO A 137 10.70 -1.43 22.92
C PRO A 137 9.62 -0.35 23.02
N GLU A 138 9.99 0.91 23.25
CA GLU A 138 9.05 2.04 23.31
C GLU A 138 8.48 2.34 21.93
N GLU A 139 9.34 2.42 20.90
CA GLU A 139 8.91 2.60 19.52
C GLU A 139 8.01 1.45 19.04
N PHE A 140 8.25 0.22 19.50
CA PHE A 140 7.37 -0.92 19.20
C PHE A 140 5.94 -0.66 19.67
N GLY A 141 5.76 -0.14 20.90
CA GLY A 141 4.45 0.20 21.43
C GLY A 141 3.75 1.28 20.59
N GLU A 142 4.49 2.29 20.16
CA GLU A 142 3.98 3.36 19.30
C GLU A 142 3.53 2.82 17.93
N TRP A 143 4.38 2.02 17.26
CA TRP A 143 4.03 1.41 15.97
C TRP A 143 2.86 0.45 16.10
N LEU A 144 2.80 -0.34 17.18
CA LEU A 144 1.71 -1.26 17.44
C LEU A 144 0.39 -0.52 17.62
N LEU A 145 0.39 0.60 18.34
CA LEU A 145 -0.78 1.46 18.50
C LEU A 145 -1.18 2.10 17.17
N MET A 146 -0.25 2.70 16.43
CA MET A 146 -0.57 3.38 15.17
C MET A 146 -1.13 2.41 14.12
N ILE A 147 -0.46 1.27 13.92
CA ILE A 147 -0.88 0.26 12.95
C ILE A 147 -2.16 -0.43 13.44
N GLY A 148 -2.25 -0.76 14.74
CA GLY A 148 -3.43 -1.37 15.34
C GLY A 148 -4.68 -0.50 15.23
N VAL A 149 -4.57 0.80 15.54
CA VAL A 149 -5.66 1.77 15.38
C VAL A 149 -6.05 1.90 13.90
N SER A 150 -5.08 1.98 13.00
CA SER A 150 -5.36 2.06 11.55
C SER A 150 -6.10 0.82 11.05
N ALA A 151 -5.69 -0.37 11.47
CA ALA A 151 -6.35 -1.63 11.14
C ALA A 151 -7.77 -1.70 11.75
N ALA A 152 -7.93 -1.25 13.00
CA ALA A 152 -9.23 -1.22 13.67
C ALA A 152 -10.20 -0.25 12.97
N VAL A 153 -9.74 0.94 12.58
CA VAL A 153 -10.54 1.90 11.80
C VAL A 153 -10.93 1.29 10.46
N GLY A 154 -9.99 0.72 9.71
CA GLY A 154 -10.30 0.05 8.45
C GLY A 154 -11.32 -1.08 8.62
N PHE A 155 -11.14 -1.91 9.63
CA PHE A 155 -12.05 -2.99 9.98
C PHE A 155 -13.47 -2.48 10.30
N LEU A 156 -13.59 -1.41 11.09
CA LEU A 156 -14.88 -0.79 11.42
C LEU A 156 -15.56 -0.20 10.19
N VAL A 157 -14.81 0.49 9.32
CA VAL A 157 -15.36 1.06 8.09
C VAL A 157 -15.95 -0.03 7.20
N GLY A 158 -15.24 -1.14 7.03
CA GLY A 158 -15.76 -2.25 6.22
C GLY A 158 -16.92 -3.01 6.84
N GLN A 159 -17.11 -2.95 8.18
CA GLN A 159 -18.36 -3.41 8.80
C GLN A 159 -19.55 -2.53 8.44
N ILE A 160 -19.35 -1.20 8.41
CA ILE A 160 -20.41 -0.23 8.15
C ILE A 160 -20.83 -0.27 6.68
N PHE A 161 -19.87 -0.49 5.76
CA PHE A 161 -20.09 -0.50 4.32
C PHE A 161 -19.64 -1.83 3.68
N PRO A 162 -20.41 -2.92 3.88
CA PRO A 162 -20.06 -4.22 3.32
C PRO A 162 -20.17 -4.22 1.80
N ILE A 163 -19.15 -4.77 1.13
CA ILE A 163 -19.06 -4.85 -0.35
C ILE A 163 -19.79 -6.08 -0.89
N ALA A 164 -20.06 -7.06 -0.01
CA ALA A 164 -20.91 -8.21 -0.26
C ALA A 164 -21.87 -8.34 0.93
N GLY A 165 -23.17 -8.41 0.63
CA GLY A 165 -24.27 -8.59 1.56
C GLY A 165 -25.24 -9.61 1.02
#